data_AF-A0A1Y4JDB8-F1
#
_entry.id   AF-A0A1Y4JDB8-F1
#
_cell.length_a   1.000
_cell.length_b   1.000
_cell.length_c   1.000
_cell.angle_alpha   90.00
_cell.angle_beta   90.00
_cell.angle_gamma   90.00
#
_symmetry.space_group_name_H-M   'P 1'
#
loop_
_entity.id
_entity.type
_entity.pdbx_description
1 polymer ?
#
loop_
_entity_poly.entity_id
_entity_poly.type
_entity_poly.pdbx_seq_one_letter_code
_entity_poly.pdbx_strand_id
1 'polypeptide(L)'
;MEGLEIDVRSFDIPRLVTVYPDRAGVRWWTKAWFNNKEEGEPSVEISRQTAVGFLKEEIGKETMLEKYYPKQMEACRNAIEQTREQLIRQLNASV
;
A
#
# COMPACT_ATOMS: atom_id res chain seq x y z
N MET A 1 38.34 -13.14 6.66
CA MET A 1 37.27 -12.18 7.00
C MET A 1 36.32 -12.22 5.81
N GLU A 2 35.46 -13.25 5.78
CA GLU A 2 34.53 -13.45 4.66
C GLU A 2 33.44 -12.38 4.74
N GLY A 3 33.24 -11.69 3.62
CA GLY A 3 32.30 -10.58 3.50
C GLY A 3 30.90 -11.05 3.83
N LEU A 4 30.26 -10.37 4.78
CA LEU A 4 28.82 -10.39 4.95
C LEU A 4 28.18 -9.89 3.65
N GLU A 5 27.90 -10.81 2.72
CA GLU A 5 26.98 -10.57 1.62
C GLU A 5 25.60 -10.35 2.25
N ILE A 6 25.26 -9.08 2.46
CA ILE A 6 23.91 -8.70 2.90
C ILE A 6 22.99 -8.98 1.71
N ASP A 7 22.26 -10.11 1.76
CA ASP A 7 21.15 -10.40 0.86
C ASP A 7 20.03 -9.39 1.12
N VAL A 8 20.04 -8.26 0.40
CA VAL A 8 19.01 -7.23 0.49
C VAL A 8 17.75 -7.74 -0.22
N ARG A 9 16.93 -8.50 0.52
CA ARG A 9 15.58 -8.84 0.08
C ARG A 9 14.68 -7.62 0.22
N SER A 10 14.17 -7.12 -0.91
CA SER A 10 13.12 -6.11 -0.92
C SER A 10 11.80 -6.78 -0.57
N PHE A 11 11.22 -6.41 0.57
CA PHE A 11 9.88 -6.83 0.97
C PHE A 11 8.91 -5.69 0.65
N ASP A 12 8.14 -5.84 -0.42
CA ASP A 12 7.03 -4.95 -0.73
C ASP A 12 5.70 -5.69 -0.55
N ILE A 13 4.68 -4.94 -0.14
CA ILE A 13 3.32 -5.44 -0.03
C ILE A 13 2.54 -4.90 -1.23
N PRO A 14 2.08 -5.75 -2.16
CA PRO A 14 1.36 -5.33 -3.35
C PRO A 14 0.11 -4.52 -2.99
N ARG A 15 -0.05 -3.39 -3.66
CA ARG A 15 -1.13 -2.42 -3.42
C ARG A 15 -1.66 -1.90 -4.73
N LEU A 16 -2.98 -1.92 -4.88
CA LEU A 16 -3.71 -1.35 -6.00
C LEU A 16 -4.70 -0.31 -5.48
N VAL A 17 -4.83 0.80 -6.20
CA VAL A 17 -5.86 1.83 -5.98
C VAL A 17 -6.54 2.12 -7.30
N THR A 18 -7.86 2.18 -7.27
CA THR A 18 -8.66 2.58 -8.42
C THR A 18 -9.62 3.69 -8.02
N VAL A 19 -9.98 4.54 -8.99
CA VAL A 19 -11.05 5.52 -8.85
C VAL A 19 -12.08 5.33 -9.94
N TYR A 20 -13.35 5.52 -9.61
CA TYR A 20 -14.44 5.37 -10.57
C TYR A 20 -15.62 6.28 -10.23
N PRO A 21 -16.32 6.83 -11.25
CA PRO A 21 -17.55 7.58 -11.04
C PRO A 21 -18.78 6.68 -10.93
N ASP A 22 -19.91 7.25 -10.49
CA ASP A 22 -21.23 6.67 -10.78
C ASP A 22 -21.55 6.76 -12.27
N ARG A 23 -22.68 6.17 -12.67
CA ARG A 23 -23.17 6.22 -14.06
C ARG A 23 -23.39 7.65 -14.58
N ALA A 24 -23.63 8.62 -13.70
CA ALA A 24 -23.89 10.01 -14.05
C ALA A 24 -22.62 10.88 -14.08
N GLY A 25 -21.48 10.36 -13.63
CA GLY A 25 -20.25 11.15 -13.48
C GLY A 25 -20.25 12.11 -12.29
N VAL A 26 -21.25 12.03 -11.39
CA VAL A 26 -21.48 13.01 -10.32
C VAL A 26 -20.72 12.63 -9.07
N ARG A 27 -20.97 11.44 -8.53
CA ARG A 27 -20.24 10.92 -7.38
C ARG A 27 -19.05 10.08 -7.83
N TRP A 28 -18.01 10.10 -7.02
CA TRP A 28 -16.75 9.41 -7.30
C TRP A 28 -16.34 8.60 -6.08
N TRP A 29 -15.79 7.42 -6.32
CA TRP A 29 -15.27 6.56 -5.27
C TRP A 29 -13.83 6.15 -5.58
N THR A 30 -13.10 5.88 -4.51
CA THR A 30 -11.86 5.11 -4.56
C THR A 30 -12.09 3.72 -3.97
N LYS A 31 -11.38 2.72 -4.50
CA LYS A 31 -11.29 1.36 -3.94
C LYS A 31 -9.84 0.91 -3.95
N ALA A 32 -9.40 0.21 -2.91
CA ALA A 32 -8.04 -0.28 -2.80
C ALA A 32 -7.99 -1.77 -2.45
N TRP A 33 -6.93 -2.43 -2.90
CA TRP A 33 -6.59 -3.81 -2.58
C TRP A 33 -5.18 -3.85 -2.02
N PHE A 34 -5.00 -4.69 -1.01
CA PHE A 34 -3.74 -4.85 -0.30
C PHE A 34 -3.36 -6.31 -0.24
N ASN A 35 -2.06 -6.58 -0.36
CA ASN A 35 -1.45 -7.89 -0.13
C ASN A 35 -2.09 -9.02 -0.96
N ASN A 36 -2.36 -8.76 -2.24
CA ASN A 36 -2.96 -9.72 -3.19
C ASN A 36 -4.31 -10.32 -2.74
N LYS A 37 -5.03 -9.67 -1.81
CA LYS A 37 -6.39 -10.08 -1.47
C LYS A 37 -7.30 -9.95 -2.69
N GLU A 38 -8.15 -10.95 -2.93
CA GLU A 38 -9.16 -10.90 -4.00
C GLU A 38 -10.21 -9.81 -3.71
N GLU A 39 -10.64 -9.74 -2.45
CA GLU A 39 -11.56 -8.71 -1.98
C GLU A 39 -10.82 -7.41 -1.64
N GLY A 40 -11.30 -6.31 -2.21
CA GLY A 40 -10.78 -4.98 -1.91
C GLY A 40 -11.50 -4.36 -0.73
N GLU A 41 -10.84 -3.40 -0.10
CA GLU A 41 -11.38 -2.61 1.01
C GLU A 41 -12.69 -1.89 0.61
N PRO A 42 -13.57 -1.56 1.56
CA PRO A 42 -14.79 -0.81 1.26
C PRO A 42 -14.51 0.46 0.43
N SER A 43 -15.36 0.72 -0.56
CA SER A 43 -15.22 1.91 -1.40
C SER A 43 -15.48 3.16 -0.58
N VAL A 44 -14.64 4.17 -0.76
CA VAL A 44 -14.75 5.45 -0.05
C VAL A 44 -15.13 6.53 -1.05
N GLU A 45 -16.17 7.31 -0.75
CA GLU A 45 -16.56 8.44 -1.59
C GLU A 45 -15.50 9.55 -1.53
N ILE A 46 -15.12 10.07 -2.70
CA ILE A 46 -14.11 11.12 -2.87
C ILE A 46 -14.67 12.25 -3.72
N SER A 47 -14.02 13.43 -3.66
CA SER A 47 -14.38 14.51 -4.57
C SER A 47 -13.94 14.19 -5.99
N ARG A 48 -14.66 14.73 -6.97
CA ARG A 48 -14.27 14.70 -8.39
C ARG A 48 -12.86 15.27 -8.59
N GLN A 49 -12.50 16.32 -7.85
CA GLN A 49 -11.16 16.93 -7.94
C GLN A 49 -10.06 15.94 -7.53
N THR A 50 -10.24 15.21 -6.43
CA THR A 50 -9.29 14.17 -6.02
C THR A 50 -9.20 13.07 -7.07
N ALA A 51 -10.34 12.59 -7.59
CA ALA A 51 -10.35 11.53 -8.58
C ALA A 51 -9.63 11.94 -9.88
N VAL A 52 -9.92 13.14 -10.39
CA VAL A 52 -9.26 13.68 -11.58
C VAL A 52 -7.76 13.90 -11.34
N GLY A 53 -7.38 14.41 -10.16
CA GLY A 53 -5.97 14.57 -9.80
C GLY A 53 -5.24 13.23 -9.75
N PHE A 54 -5.86 12.19 -9.21
CA PHE A 54 -5.29 10.84 -9.23
C PHE A 54 -5.14 10.28 -10.66
N LEU A 55 -6.17 10.43 -11.51
CA LEU A 55 -6.15 9.98 -12.91
C LEU A 55 -5.11 10.71 -13.77
N LYS A 56 -4.76 11.95 -13.40
CA LYS A 56 -3.72 12.74 -14.05
C LYS A 56 -2.34 12.57 -13.43
N GLU A 57 -2.19 11.65 -12.46
CA GLU A 57 -0.95 11.45 -11.71
C GLU A 57 -0.48 12.68 -10.92
N GLU A 58 -1.35 13.67 -10.71
CA GLU A 58 -1.10 14.84 -9.85
C GLU A 58 -1.19 14.48 -8.36
N ILE A 59 -1.95 13.43 -8.03
CA ILE A 59 -2.04 12.84 -6.70
C ILE A 59 -1.46 11.42 -6.77
N GLY A 60 -0.43 11.15 -5.96
CA GLY A 60 0.23 9.85 -5.92
C GLY A 60 -0.62 8.75 -5.26
N LYS A 61 -0.30 7.50 -5.58
CA LYS A 61 -0.92 6.30 -4.98
C LYS A 61 -0.77 6.28 -3.46
N GLU A 62 0.41 6.63 -2.96
CA GLU A 62 0.75 6.65 -1.54
C GLU A 62 -0.11 7.70 -0.82
N THR A 63 -0.25 8.89 -1.40
CA THR A 63 -1.11 9.95 -0.88
C THR A 63 -2.58 9.51 -0.81
N MET A 64 -3.07 8.79 -1.84
CA MET A 64 -4.43 8.23 -1.82
C MET A 64 -4.60 7.20 -0.70
N LEU A 65 -3.65 6.26 -0.57
CA LEU A 65 -3.72 5.19 0.41
C LEU A 65 -3.63 5.72 1.85
N GLU A 66 -2.74 6.67 2.14
CA GLU A 66 -2.62 7.27 3.46
C GLU A 66 -3.88 8.03 3.87
N LYS A 67 -4.49 8.75 2.92
CA LYS A 67 -5.68 9.57 3.19
C LYS A 67 -6.94 8.73 3.40
N TYR A 68 -7.18 7.74 2.54
CA TYR A 68 -8.46 7.01 2.50
C TYR A 68 -8.40 5.60 3.11
N TYR A 69 -7.21 5.01 3.24
CA TYR A 69 -6.98 3.67 3.80
C TYR A 69 -5.83 3.65 4.86
N PRO A 70 -5.84 4.57 5.86
CA PRO A 70 -4.72 4.74 6.78
C PRO A 70 -4.42 3.49 7.62
N LYS A 71 -5.47 2.76 8.05
CA LYS A 71 -5.32 1.55 8.87
C LYS A 71 -4.61 0.43 8.12
N GLN A 72 -4.92 0.27 6.83
CA GLN A 72 -4.30 -0.72 5.97
C GLN A 72 -2.84 -0.35 5.67
N MET A 73 -2.56 0.94 5.50
CA MET A 73 -1.18 1.44 5.38
C MET A 73 -0.36 1.24 6.66
N GLU A 74 -0.95 1.46 7.83
CA GLU A 74 -0.33 1.14 9.11
C GLU A 74 -0.06 -0.36 9.26
N ALA A 75 -1.03 -1.21 8.94
CA ALA A 75 -0.83 -2.66 8.94
C ALA A 75 0.29 -3.11 8.00
N CYS A 76 0.40 -2.50 6.81
CA CYS A 76 1.49 -2.77 5.87
C CYS A 76 2.86 -2.37 6.46
N ARG A 77 2.97 -1.18 7.03
CA ARG A 77 4.21 -0.73 7.69
C ARG A 77 4.62 -1.67 8.81
N ASN A 78 3.68 -2.03 9.67
CA ASN A 78 3.92 -2.95 10.79
C ASN A 78 4.37 -4.34 10.30
N ALA A 79 3.77 -4.86 9.22
CA ALA A 79 4.16 -6.16 8.65
C ALA A 79 5.57 -6.14 8.05
N ILE A 80 5.96 -5.05 7.37
CA ILE A 80 7.32 -4.87 6.83
C ILE A 80 8.33 -4.79 7.98
N GLU A 81 8.04 -4.01 9.02
CA GLU A 81 8.89 -3.89 10.21
C GLU A 81 9.04 -5.23 10.94
N GLN A 82 7.96 -5.97 11.13
CA GLN A 82 8.00 -7.30 11.74
C GLN A 82 8.84 -8.28 10.93
N THR A 83 8.68 -8.29 9.59
CA THR A 83 9.47 -9.14 8.69
C THR A 83 10.97 -8.81 8.83
N ARG A 84 11.31 -7.52 8.90
CA ARG A 84 12.68 -7.06 9.13
C ARG A 84 13.24 -7.55 10.48
N GLU A 85 12.48 -7.39 11.56
CA GLU A 85 12.92 -7.85 12.89
C GLU A 85 13.13 -9.38 12.94
N GLN A 86 12.23 -10.15 12.32
CA GLN A 86 12.35 -11.60 12.25
C GLN A 86 13.62 -12.03 11.53
N LEU A 87 13.96 -11.40 10.40
CA LEU A 87 15.19 -11.68 9.67
C LEU A 87 16.45 -11.34 10.47
N ILE A 88 16.47 -10.21 11.17
CA ILE A 88 17.59 -9.83 12.04
C ILE A 88 17.78 -10.86 13.16
N ARG A 89 16.69 -11.33 13.78
CA ARG A 89 16.76 -12.38 14.81
C ARG A 89 17.30 -13.69 14.24
N GLN A 90 16.89 -14.09 13.04
CA GLN A 90 17.37 -15.31 12.37
C GLN A 90 18.87 -15.22 12.06
N LEU A 91 19.34 -14.07 11.58
CA LEU A 91 20.77 -13.83 11.33
C LEU A 91 21.58 -13.93 12.62
N ASN A 92 21.14 -13.27 13.70
CA ASN A 92 21.83 -13.29 14.99
C ASN A 92 21.83 -14.67 15.66
N ALA A 93 20.81 -15.51 15.43
CA ALA A 93 20.74 -16.87 15.96
C ALA A 93 21.54 -17.91 15.14
N SER A 94 21.99 -17.52 13.95
CA SER A 94 22.80 -18.36 13.05
C SER A 94 24.31 -18.10 13.18
N VAL A 95 24.71 -17.25 14.14
CA VAL A 95 26.09 -16.87 14.47
C VAL A 95 26.50 -17.49 15.81
#